data_AF-A0A2E3DW90-F1
#
_entry.id   AF-A0A2E3DW90-F1
#
_cell.length_a   1.000
_cell.length_b   1.000
_cell.length_c   1.000
_cell.angle_alpha   90.00
_cell.angle_beta   90.00
_cell.angle_gamma   90.00
#
_symmetry.space_group_name_H-M   'P 1'
#
loop_
_entity.id
_entity.type
_entity.pdbx_description
1 polymer ?
#
loop_
_entity_poly.entity_id
_entity_poly.type
_entity_poly.pdbx_seq_one_letter_code
_entity_poly.pdbx_strand_id
1 'polypeptide(L)'
;MKKTILITTVLMAVQLLFAGCGGCSTSKPHNYQMKKAGLLESIPADNYISGNVLVSCGMCNFMTEDNDCSLAIKVGANTYKVNGVGIDEHGDSHAKDGYCNVIKKAYVEGKIKNNKFMPSKMDLAKI
;
A
#
# COMPACT_ATOMS: atom_id res chain seq x y z
N MET A 1 38.65 7.83 -42.32
CA MET A 1 37.27 8.15 -41.91
C MET A 1 36.62 7.03 -41.08
N LYS A 2 36.68 5.75 -41.47
CA LYS A 2 36.12 4.64 -40.64
C LYS A 2 36.84 4.43 -39.29
N LYS A 3 38.16 4.62 -39.23
CA LYS A 3 38.95 4.46 -37.99
C LYS A 3 38.69 5.55 -36.95
N THR A 4 38.39 6.79 -37.38
CA THR A 4 38.03 7.88 -36.46
C THR A 4 36.62 7.74 -35.89
N ILE A 5 35.67 7.20 -36.66
CA ILE A 5 34.30 6.89 -36.20
C ILE A 5 34.29 5.79 -35.12
N LEU A 6 35.20 4.80 -35.23
CA LEU A 6 35.32 3.71 -34.26
C LEU A 6 35.91 4.18 -32.91
N ILE A 7 36.81 5.18 -32.95
CA ILE A 7 37.46 5.71 -31.74
C ILE A 7 36.48 6.60 -30.95
N THR A 8 35.65 7.39 -31.64
CA THR A 8 34.66 8.26 -30.97
C THR A 8 33.51 7.49 -30.33
N THR A 9 33.13 6.33 -30.88
CA THR A 9 32.07 5.48 -30.31
C THR A 9 32.52 4.74 -29.04
N VAL A 10 33.81 4.40 -28.93
CA VAL A 10 34.38 3.76 -27.72
C VAL A 10 34.49 4.75 -26.55
N LEU A 11 34.77 6.03 -26.82
CA LEU A 11 34.92 7.05 -25.77
C LEU A 11 33.61 7.39 -25.04
N MET A 12 32.47 7.25 -25.70
CA MET A 12 31.14 7.58 -25.14
C MET A 12 30.60 6.47 -24.22
N ALA A 13 31.05 5.22 -24.39
CA ALA A 13 30.63 4.09 -23.55
C ALA A 13 31.27 4.09 -22.14
N VAL A 14 32.41 4.77 -21.96
CA VAL A 14 33.15 4.79 -20.67
C VAL A 14 32.47 5.67 -19.62
N GLN A 15 31.65 6.65 -20.02
CA GLN A 15 30.99 7.58 -19.09
C GLN A 15 29.76 6.97 -18.38
N LEU A 16 29.27 5.81 -18.83
CA LEU A 16 28.12 5.12 -18.22
C LEU A 16 28.49 4.22 -17.03
N LEU A 17 29.78 4.00 -16.78
CA LEU A 17 30.25 3.06 -15.74
C LEU A 17 30.36 3.67 -14.33
N PHE A 18 30.23 5.00 -14.19
CA PHE A 18 30.42 5.69 -12.90
C PHE A 18 29.14 6.27 -12.29
N ALA A 19 27.99 6.08 -12.93
CA ALA A 19 26.69 6.39 -12.32
C ALA A 19 26.25 5.22 -11.42
N GLY A 20 27.03 4.91 -10.39
CA GLY A 20 26.61 3.98 -9.34
C GLY A 20 25.53 4.63 -8.48
N CYS A 21 24.42 3.92 -8.24
CA CYS A 21 23.49 4.31 -7.18
C CYS A 21 24.25 4.22 -5.84
N GLY A 22 24.47 5.37 -5.19
CA GLY A 22 25.14 5.42 -3.90
C GLY A 22 24.50 4.42 -2.93
N GLY A 23 25.31 3.49 -2.42
CA GLY A 23 24.82 2.39 -1.60
C GLY A 23 24.13 2.91 -0.34
N CYS A 24 22.85 2.56 -0.17
CA CYS A 24 22.15 2.86 1.07
C CYS A 24 22.56 1.82 2.13
N SER A 25 23.54 2.16 2.99
CA SER A 25 23.91 1.33 4.13
C SER A 25 22.82 1.39 5.21
N THR A 26 21.89 0.44 5.21
CA THR A 26 21.00 0.20 6.36
C THR A 26 21.58 -0.90 7.24
N SER A 27 22.66 -0.61 7.96
CA SER A 27 23.23 -1.49 8.98
C SER A 27 22.64 -1.14 10.35
N LYS A 28 21.37 -1.47 10.58
CA LYS A 28 20.82 -1.57 11.94
C LYS A 28 20.01 -2.87 12.02
N PRO A 29 20.28 -3.78 12.97
CA PRO A 29 19.33 -4.84 13.27
C PRO A 29 18.06 -4.14 13.78
N HIS A 30 17.02 -4.14 12.96
CA HIS A 30 15.71 -3.66 13.37
C HIS A 30 15.21 -4.65 14.43
N ASN A 31 15.48 -4.36 15.70
CA ASN A 31 14.62 -4.79 16.77
C ASN A 31 13.27 -4.11 16.49
N TYR A 32 12.43 -4.81 15.74
CA TYR A 32 11.12 -4.38 15.25
C TYR A 32 10.16 -4.31 16.44
N GLN A 33 10.35 -3.30 17.27
CA GLN A 33 9.34 -2.77 18.16
C GLN A 33 8.70 -1.63 17.36
N MET A 34 7.68 -1.99 16.56
CA MET A 34 6.90 -1.10 15.71
C MET A 34 6.25 0.00 16.56
N LYS A 35 6.91 1.14 16.61
CA LYS A 35 6.34 2.38 17.12
C LYS A 35 5.30 2.88 16.11
N LYS A 36 4.03 2.45 16.29
CA LYS A 36 2.69 3.03 15.96
C LYS A 36 2.45 4.09 14.85
N ALA A 37 3.43 4.62 14.15
CA ALA A 37 3.29 5.80 13.29
C ALA A 37 3.13 5.50 11.79
N GLY A 38 3.64 4.35 11.33
CA GLY A 38 3.62 3.96 9.91
C GLY A 38 2.34 3.26 9.46
N LEU A 39 2.24 3.03 8.15
CA LEU A 39 1.30 2.08 7.55
C LEU A 39 1.81 0.66 7.75
N LEU A 40 0.89 -0.27 7.97
CA LEU A 40 1.19 -1.69 8.07
C LEU A 40 1.46 -2.23 6.66
N GLU A 41 2.66 -2.78 6.44
CA GLU A 41 3.12 -3.23 5.11
C GLU A 41 3.01 -4.75 4.90
N SER A 42 2.82 -5.53 5.98
CA SER A 42 2.78 -7.00 5.92
C SER A 42 1.85 -7.57 6.98
N ILE A 43 1.17 -8.67 6.66
CA ILE A 43 0.31 -9.41 7.60
C ILE A 43 1.17 -10.26 8.55
N PRO A 44 0.97 -10.19 9.88
CA PRO A 44 1.65 -11.06 10.84
C PRO A 44 1.26 -12.54 10.68
N ALA A 45 2.11 -13.45 11.17
CA ALA A 45 1.95 -14.89 11.00
C ALA A 45 0.65 -15.45 11.64
N ASP A 46 0.13 -14.80 12.68
CA ASP A 46 -1.13 -15.18 13.35
C ASP A 46 -2.38 -14.60 12.65
N ASN A 47 -2.19 -13.87 11.54
CA ASN A 47 -3.21 -13.16 10.78
C ASN A 47 -3.98 -12.09 11.57
N TYR A 48 -3.50 -11.70 12.75
CA TYR A 48 -4.08 -10.60 13.51
C TYR A 48 -3.32 -9.31 13.19
N ILE A 49 -4.01 -8.32 12.65
CA ILE A 49 -3.42 -7.01 12.37
C ILE A 49 -3.89 -6.01 13.42
N SER A 50 -2.96 -5.14 13.84
CA SER A 50 -3.22 -4.00 14.72
C SER A 50 -2.30 -2.87 14.28
N GLY A 51 -2.87 -1.85 13.63
CA GLY A 51 -2.07 -0.78 13.04
C GLY A 51 -2.82 0.10 12.05
N ASN A 52 -2.13 1.10 11.50
CA ASN A 52 -2.69 1.96 10.47
C ASN A 52 -2.65 1.26 9.11
N VAL A 53 -3.76 1.32 8.38
CA VAL A 53 -3.91 0.79 7.03
C VAL A 53 -4.53 1.86 6.13
N LEU A 54 -4.50 1.63 4.83
CA LEU A 54 -5.31 2.40 3.89
C LEU A 54 -6.69 1.78 3.78
N VAL A 55 -7.73 2.60 3.70
CA VAL A 55 -9.13 2.17 3.59
C VAL A 55 -9.83 2.98 2.49
N SER A 56 -10.57 2.30 1.63
CA SER A 56 -11.28 2.90 0.50
C SER A 56 -12.26 1.89 -0.12
N CYS A 57 -12.95 2.27 -1.19
CA CYS A 57 -13.66 1.32 -2.06
C CYS A 57 -12.66 0.37 -2.75
N GLY A 58 -12.91 -0.94 -2.64
CA GLY A 58 -12.07 -1.98 -3.26
C GLY A 58 -11.94 -1.79 -4.77
N MET A 59 -13.07 -1.79 -5.47
CA MET A 59 -13.11 -1.69 -6.93
C MET A 59 -12.53 -0.35 -7.43
N CYS A 60 -13.03 0.78 -6.89
CA CYS A 60 -12.70 2.10 -7.42
C CYS A 60 -11.26 2.53 -7.17
N ASN A 61 -10.70 2.25 -5.98
CA ASN A 61 -9.39 2.77 -5.58
C ASN A 61 -8.31 1.70 -5.42
N PHE A 62 -8.69 0.45 -5.16
CA PHE A 62 -7.75 -0.65 -5.00
C PHE A 62 -7.78 -1.67 -6.13
N MET A 63 -8.58 -1.43 -7.18
CA MET A 63 -8.64 -2.22 -8.42
C MET A 63 -8.89 -3.71 -8.14
N THR A 64 -9.76 -4.00 -7.17
CA THR A 64 -10.19 -5.38 -6.92
C THR A 64 -11.20 -5.82 -7.98
N GLU A 65 -11.28 -7.12 -8.24
CA GLU A 65 -12.11 -7.70 -9.31
C GLU A 65 -13.59 -7.80 -8.95
N ASP A 66 -13.96 -7.56 -7.68
CA ASP A 66 -15.36 -7.51 -7.25
C ASP A 66 -16.06 -6.30 -7.87
N ASN A 67 -17.23 -6.56 -8.47
CA ASN A 67 -18.07 -5.54 -9.08
C ASN A 67 -19.04 -4.96 -8.05
N ASP A 68 -18.54 -4.52 -6.89
CA ASP A 68 -19.35 -3.93 -5.85
C ASP A 68 -18.67 -2.76 -5.14
N CYS A 69 -19.48 -1.87 -4.54
CA CYS A 69 -19.01 -0.75 -3.73
C CYS A 69 -18.70 -1.22 -2.31
N SER A 70 -17.66 -2.04 -2.16
CA SER A 70 -17.28 -2.57 -0.85
C SER A 70 -16.15 -1.80 -0.21
N LEU A 71 -16.28 -1.57 1.09
CA LEU A 71 -15.18 -1.08 1.91
C LEU A 71 -14.07 -2.15 1.96
N ALA A 72 -12.84 -1.75 1.68
CA ALA A 72 -11.67 -2.61 1.71
C ALA A 72 -10.52 -1.92 2.44
N ILE A 73 -9.64 -2.72 3.04
CA ILE A 73 -8.35 -2.25 3.56
C ILE A 73 -7.22 -2.71 2.64
N LYS A 74 -6.17 -1.89 2.54
CA LYS A 74 -4.93 -2.26 1.86
C LYS A 74 -3.78 -2.30 2.86
N VAL A 75 -3.09 -3.44 2.86
CA VAL A 75 -1.95 -3.75 3.72
C VAL A 75 -0.79 -4.14 2.81
N GLY A 76 0.20 -3.26 2.72
CA GLY A 76 1.26 -3.37 1.71
C GLY A 76 0.68 -3.48 0.29
N ALA A 77 0.99 -4.59 -0.38
CA ALA A 77 0.50 -4.88 -1.72
C ALA A 77 -0.88 -5.55 -1.75
N ASN A 78 -1.38 -6.05 -0.62
CA ASN A 78 -2.59 -6.87 -0.56
C ASN A 78 -3.81 -6.05 -0.16
N THR A 79 -4.95 -6.36 -0.78
CA THR A 79 -6.24 -5.72 -0.49
C THR A 79 -7.21 -6.76 0.09
N TYR A 80 -7.93 -6.39 1.14
CA TYR A 80 -8.89 -7.25 1.82
C TYR A 80 -10.22 -6.52 2.00
N LYS A 81 -11.30 -7.12 1.49
CA LYS A 81 -12.65 -6.63 1.73
C LYS A 81 -12.98 -6.71 3.22
N VAL A 82 -13.54 -5.62 3.75
CA VAL A 82 -14.00 -5.55 5.13
C VAL A 82 -15.33 -6.30 5.23
N ASN A 83 -15.41 -7.22 6.19
CA ASN A 83 -16.60 -8.02 6.37
C ASN A 83 -17.61 -7.37 7.32
N GLY A 84 -18.89 -7.42 6.95
CA GLY A 84 -20.00 -6.99 7.80
C GLY A 84 -20.10 -5.49 8.02
N VAL A 85 -19.44 -4.69 7.17
CA VAL A 85 -19.48 -3.23 7.22
C VAL A 85 -19.75 -2.71 5.81
N GLY A 86 -20.83 -1.95 5.67
CA GLY A 86 -21.25 -1.32 4.42
C GLY A 86 -20.48 -0.02 4.19
N ILE A 87 -20.13 0.28 2.94
CA ILE A 87 -19.39 1.51 2.62
C ILE A 87 -20.20 2.78 2.97
N ASP A 88 -21.51 2.73 2.75
CA ASP A 88 -22.42 3.87 2.99
C ASP A 88 -22.83 4.01 4.47
N GLU A 89 -22.49 3.03 5.33
CA GLU A 89 -22.68 3.14 6.79
C GLU A 89 -21.80 4.24 7.40
N HIS A 90 -20.83 4.73 6.62
CA HIS A 90 -19.89 5.77 7.01
C HIS A 90 -20.13 7.11 6.30
N GLY A 91 -21.25 7.27 5.59
CA GLY A 91 -21.62 8.47 4.84
C GLY A 91 -21.76 8.21 3.33
N ASP A 92 -22.02 9.25 2.54
CA ASP A 92 -22.17 9.09 1.08
C ASP A 92 -20.84 8.68 0.44
N SER A 93 -20.76 7.43 -0.04
CA SER A 93 -19.56 6.88 -0.66
C SER A 93 -19.15 7.64 -1.93
N HIS A 94 -20.07 8.32 -2.62
CA HIS A 94 -19.82 9.09 -3.84
C HIS A 94 -19.61 10.58 -3.59
N ALA A 95 -19.67 11.06 -2.34
CA ALA A 95 -19.28 12.42 -2.01
C ALA A 95 -17.82 12.69 -2.40
N LYS A 96 -17.44 13.96 -2.50
CA LYS A 96 -16.08 14.36 -2.91
C LYS A 96 -14.98 13.74 -2.03
N ASP A 97 -15.25 13.57 -0.74
CA ASP A 97 -14.42 12.92 0.25
C ASP A 97 -14.95 11.53 0.66
N GLY A 98 -15.90 10.99 -0.12
CA GLY A 98 -16.47 9.67 -0.01
C GLY A 98 -15.47 8.56 -0.37
N TYR A 99 -15.66 7.36 0.19
CA TYR A 99 -14.72 6.25 0.01
C TYR A 99 -14.58 5.73 -1.42
N CYS A 100 -15.50 6.05 -2.34
CA CYS A 100 -15.32 5.75 -3.77
C CYS A 100 -14.35 6.72 -4.45
N ASN A 101 -14.14 7.91 -3.89
CA ASN A 101 -13.35 8.97 -4.50
C ASN A 101 -11.99 9.20 -3.82
N VAL A 102 -11.84 8.80 -2.55
CA VAL A 102 -10.61 9.02 -1.79
C VAL A 102 -10.13 7.78 -1.04
N ILE A 103 -8.81 7.67 -0.89
CA ILE A 103 -8.15 6.69 -0.03
C ILE A 103 -7.84 7.37 1.31
N LYS A 104 -8.32 6.79 2.41
CA LYS A 104 -8.09 7.31 3.77
C LYS A 104 -7.14 6.41 4.54
N LYS A 105 -6.49 6.97 5.56
CA LYS A 105 -5.75 6.21 6.56
C LYS A 105 -6.66 5.95 7.75
N ALA A 106 -6.72 4.71 8.23
CA ALA A 106 -7.46 4.34 9.42
C ALA A 106 -6.65 3.37 10.29
N TYR A 107 -6.81 3.48 11.60
CA TYR A 107 -6.29 2.47 12.52
C TYR A 107 -7.31 1.33 12.63
N VAL A 108 -6.83 0.09 12.52
CA VAL A 108 -7.68 -1.10 12.56
C VAL A 108 -7.07 -2.18 13.46
N GLU A 109 -7.95 -2.98 14.06
CA GLU A 109 -7.61 -4.22 14.74
C GLU A 109 -8.55 -5.32 14.26
N GLY A 110 -8.03 -6.50 13.96
CA GLY A 110 -8.85 -7.61 13.50
C GLY A 110 -8.05 -8.75 12.87
N LYS A 111 -8.78 -9.75 12.35
CA LYS A 111 -8.15 -10.94 11.72
C LYS A 111 -8.39 -10.96 10.22
N ILE A 112 -7.38 -11.41 9.47
CA ILE A 112 -7.57 -11.85 8.09
C ILE A 112 -8.03 -13.30 8.09
N LYS A 113 -9.18 -13.58 7.49
CA LYS A 113 -9.72 -14.94 7.32
C LYS A 113 -10.37 -15.06 5.96
N ASN A 114 -10.02 -16.12 5.21
CA ASN A 114 -10.58 -16.40 3.89
C ASN A 114 -10.49 -15.18 2.94
N ASN A 115 -9.32 -14.53 2.91
CA ASN A 115 -9.06 -13.33 2.11
C ASN A 115 -9.96 -12.11 2.40
N LYS A 116 -10.57 -12.06 3.59
CA LYS A 116 -11.37 -10.93 4.07
C LYS A 116 -10.86 -10.44 5.42
N PHE A 117 -11.03 -9.16 5.69
CA PHE A 117 -10.73 -8.57 6.98
C PHE A 117 -11.95 -8.65 7.91
N MET A 118 -11.77 -9.27 9.07
CA MET A 118 -12.75 -9.40 10.14
C MET A 118 -12.44 -8.35 11.21
N PRO A 119 -13.11 -7.19 11.19
CA PRO A 119 -12.79 -6.10 12.11
C PRO A 119 -13.21 -6.43 13.55
N SER A 120 -12.31 -6.16 14.50
CA SER A 120 -12.62 -6.06 15.93
C SER A 120 -12.73 -4.59 16.35
N LYS A 121 -11.91 -3.72 15.74
CA LYS A 121 -11.96 -2.27 15.91
C LYS A 121 -11.56 -1.59 14.61
N MET A 122 -12.26 -0.52 14.24
CA MET A 122 -11.85 0.36 13.15
C MET A 122 -12.21 1.81 13.49
N ASP A 123 -11.23 2.70 13.38
CA ASP A 123 -11.42 4.13 13.56
C ASP A 123 -11.65 4.78 12.18
N LEU A 124 -12.84 4.55 11.61
CA LEU A 124 -13.23 5.07 10.30
C LEU A 124 -13.74 6.50 10.41
N ALA A 125 -13.27 7.37 9.52
CA ALA A 125 -13.80 8.72 9.40
C ALA A 125 -15.24 8.66 8.85
N LYS A 126 -16.18 9.34 9.50
CA LYS A 126 -17.50 9.60 8.92
C LYS A 126 -17.39 10.69 7.86
N ILE A 127 -18.18 10.55 6.81
CA ILE A 127 -18.36 11.46 5.66
C ILE A 127 -19.73 12.11 5.79
#